data_AF-A0A3B9W212-F1
#
_entry.id   AF-A0A3B9W212-F1
#
_cell.length_a   1.000
_cell.length_b   1.000
_cell.length_c   1.000
_cell.angle_alpha   90.00
_cell.angle_beta   90.00
_cell.angle_gamma   90.00
#
_symmetry.space_group_name_H-M   'P 1'
#
loop_
_entity.id
_entity.type
_entity.pdbx_description
1 polymer ?
#
loop_
_entity_poly.entity_id
_entity_poly.type
_entity_poly.pdbx_seq_one_letter_code
_entity_poly.pdbx_strand_id
1 'polypeptide(L)' 'FGGDHWKLGPHDVPILKDVAGWLIGKIQMRLSFENNAVVVVEVVDGEVGDDGSPLLYHSGAYGQPVPLDYEI' A
#
# COMPACT_ATOMS: atom_id res chain seq x y z
N PHE A 1 -9.88 -11.60 2.86
CA PHE A 1 -11.32 -11.34 2.73
C PHE A 1 -12.24 -12.29 3.50
N GLY A 2 -11.79 -13.43 4.05
CA GLY A 2 -12.63 -14.33 4.86
C GLY A 2 -12.97 -13.84 6.28
N GLY A 3 -13.06 -12.52 6.49
CA GLY A 3 -13.32 -11.86 7.77
C GLY A 3 -13.77 -10.42 7.55
N ASP A 4 -13.94 -9.65 8.63
CA ASP A 4 -14.52 -8.30 8.62
C ASP A 4 -13.49 -7.16 8.56
N HIS A 5 -12.21 -7.46 8.36
CA HIS A 5 -11.09 -6.50 8.28
C HIS A 5 -11.02 -5.69 6.97
N TRP A 6 -12.11 -5.66 6.19
CA TRP A 6 -12.18 -4.95 4.92
C TRP A 6 -13.62 -4.62 4.55
N LYS A 7 -13.81 -3.74 3.57
CA LYS A 7 -15.12 -3.42 2.97
C LYS A 7 -14.95 -3.00 1.50
N LEU A 8 -16.02 -3.02 0.71
CA LEU A 8 -16.03 -2.36 -0.60
C LEU A 8 -15.98 -0.84 -0.41
N GLY A 9 -15.08 -0.18 -1.14
CA GLY A 9 -14.94 1.27 -1.20
C GLY A 9 -15.35 1.84 -2.56
N PRO A 10 -14.89 3.05 -2.92
CA PRO A 10 -15.13 3.63 -4.24
C PRO A 10 -14.76 2.67 -5.37
N HIS A 11 -15.56 2.68 -6.45
CA HIS A 11 -15.40 1.79 -7.61
C HIS A 11 -15.42 0.29 -7.27
N ASP A 12 -16.06 -0.10 -6.16
CA ASP A 12 -16.13 -1.47 -5.64
C ASP A 12 -14.74 -2.09 -5.37
N VAL A 13 -13.72 -1.26 -5.16
CA VAL A 13 -12.37 -1.71 -4.80
C VAL A 13 -12.39 -2.15 -3.33
N PRO A 14 -11.85 -3.34 -2.99
CA PRO A 14 -11.72 -3.76 -1.61
C PRO A 14 -10.72 -2.88 -0.83
N ILE A 15 -11.20 -2.24 0.23
CA ILE A 15 -10.39 -1.40 1.13
C ILE A 15 -10.19 -2.12 2.45
N LEU A 16 -8.93 -2.24 2.87
CA LEU A 16 -8.55 -2.81 4.15
C LEU A 16 -8.78 -1.79 5.27
N LYS A 17 -9.27 -2.27 6.42
CA LYS A 17 -9.39 -1.44 7.63
C LYS A 17 -8.02 -1.27 8.29
N ASP A 18 -7.87 -0.21 9.09
CA ASP A 18 -6.76 -0.01 10.02
C ASP A 18 -5.36 0.02 9.37
N VAL A 19 -5.28 0.54 8.13
CA VAL A 19 -4.01 0.80 7.43
C VAL A 19 -3.64 2.28 7.53
N ALA A 20 -2.35 2.62 7.39
CA ALA A 20 -1.86 4.01 7.43
C ALA A 20 -2.43 4.91 6.31
N GLY A 21 -3.01 4.30 5.28
CA GLY A 21 -3.67 4.98 4.18
C GLY A 21 -3.81 4.06 2.97
N TRP A 22 -4.61 4.49 2.00
CA TRP A 22 -4.80 3.76 0.76
C TRP A 22 -4.98 4.72 -0.42
N LEU A 23 -4.65 4.24 -1.62
CA LEU A 23 -4.90 4.91 -2.90
C LEU A 23 -5.67 3.96 -3.81
N ILE A 24 -6.68 4.47 -4.52
CA ILE A 24 -7.33 3.76 -5.61
C ILE A 24 -6.76 4.29 -6.92
N GLY A 25 -6.51 3.37 -7.85
CA GLY A 25 -6.03 3.77 -9.16
C GLY A 25 -6.53 2.93 -10.31
N LYS A 26 -6.47 3.54 -11.49
CA LYS A 26 -6.82 2.93 -12.76
C LYS A 26 -5.57 2.39 -13.43
N ILE A 27 -5.60 1.11 -13.79
CA ILE A 27 -4.49 0.47 -14.52
C ILE A 27 -4.43 1.08 -15.92
N GLN A 28 -3.31 1.75 -16.21
CA GLN A 28 -3.05 2.35 -17.52
C GLN A 28 -2.38 1.35 -18.46
N MET A 29 -1.43 0.57 -17.94
CA MET A 29 -0.75 -0.47 -18.71
C MET A 29 -0.12 -1.55 -17.83
N ARG A 30 0.20 -2.68 -18.48
CA ARG A 30 0.98 -3.78 -17.92
C ARG A 30 2.09 -4.13 -18.91
N LEU A 31 3.34 -4.10 -18.45
CA LEU A 31 4.50 -4.53 -19.22
C LEU A 31 4.97 -5.88 -18.66
N SER A 32 4.65 -6.96 -19.37
CA SER A 32 4.90 -8.34 -18.94
C SER A 32 6.26 -8.87 -19.41
N PHE A 33 6.92 -9.63 -18.54
CA PHE A 33 8.19 -10.33 -18.77
C PHE A 33 8.11 -11.73 -18.16
N GLU A 34 8.23 -12.79 -18.96
CA GLU A 34 8.19 -14.20 -18.53
C GLU A 34 7.11 -14.46 -17.45
N ASN A 35 7.50 -14.38 -16.17
CA ASN A 35 6.67 -14.68 -15.00
C ASN A 35 6.25 -13.45 -14.16
N ASN A 36 6.54 -12.22 -14.61
CA ASN A 36 6.31 -10.98 -13.87
C ASN A 36 5.73 -9.88 -14.78
N ALA A 37 5.21 -8.81 -14.18
CA ALA A 37 4.82 -7.62 -14.93
C ALA A 37 5.03 -6.34 -14.11
N VAL A 38 5.42 -5.27 -14.80
CA VAL A 38 5.33 -3.90 -14.28
C VAL A 38 3.94 -3.37 -14.58
N VAL A 39 3.24 -2.83 -13.57
CA VAL A 39 1.90 -2.26 -13.72
C VAL A 39 1.95 -0.77 -13.43
N VAL A 40 1.52 0.05 -14.39
CA VAL A 40 1.42 1.51 -14.23
C VAL A 40 -0.01 1.86 -13.88
N VAL A 41 -0.17 2.65 -12.83
CA VAL A 41 -1.48 3.02 -12.26
C VAL A 41 -1.57 4.54 -12.12
N GLU A 42 -2.67 5.10 -12.61
CA GLU A 42 -3.08 6.49 -12.34
C GLU A 42 -3.89 6.51 -11.05
N VAL A 43 -3.47 7.29 -10.06
CA VAL A 43 -4.22 7.47 -8.81
C VAL A 43 -5.44 8.35 -9.07
N VAL A 44 -6.62 7.89 -8.67
CA VAL A 44 -7.90 8.59 -8.87
C VAL A 44 -8.62 8.93 -7.57
N ASP A 45 -8.25 8.27 -6.46
CA ASP A 45 -8.81 8.51 -5.14
C ASP A 45 -7.83 8.06 -4.06
N GLY A 46 -8.05 8.48 -2.81
CA GLY A 46 -7.22 8.10 -1.68
C GLY A 46 -7.69 8.66 -0.35
N GLU A 47 -7.30 8.01 0.73
CA GLU A 47 -7.58 8.44 2.09
C GLU A 47 -6.35 8.19 2.96
N VAL A 48 -6.07 9.15 3.85
CA VAL A 48 -5.02 9.03 4.86
C VAL A 48 -5.63 8.36 6.09
N GLY A 49 -4.96 7.32 6.59
CA GLY A 49 -5.34 6.64 7.82
C GLY A 49 -4.69 7.28 9.05
N ASP A 50 -4.59 6.50 10.12
CA ASP A 50 -3.90 6.93 11.33
C ASP A 50 -2.39 7.02 11.10
N ASP A 51 -1.77 8.01 11.76
CA ASP A 51 -0.32 8.17 11.75
C ASP A 51 0.37 7.04 12.54
N GLY A 52 1.61 6.73 12.17
CA GLY A 52 2.37 5.65 12.82
C GLY A 52 3.70 5.33 12.14
N SER A 53 4.47 4.44 12.78
CA SER A 53 5.74 3.97 12.21
C SER A 53 5.47 3.05 11.01
N PRO A 54 6.06 3.30 9.82
CA PRO A 54 5.85 2.45 8.67
C PRO A 54 6.45 1.05 8.88
N LEU A 55 5.77 0.03 8.37
CA LEU A 55 6.24 -1.35 8.40
C LEU A 55 7.36 -1.55 7.36
N LEU A 56 8.52 -2.04 7.79
CA LEU A 56 9.62 -2.42 6.92
C LEU A 56 9.71 -3.93 6.76
N TYR A 57 10.28 -4.38 5.64
CA TYR A 57 10.62 -5.77 5.41
C TYR A 57 12.04 -5.88 4.85
N HIS A 58 12.90 -6.61 5.54
CA HIS A 58 14.29 -6.83 5.14
C HIS A 58 14.77 -8.19 5.62
N SER A 59 15.48 -8.93 4.75
CA SER A 59 16.10 -10.22 5.08
C SER A 59 15.15 -11.25 5.72
N GLY A 60 13.90 -11.32 5.27
CA GLY A 60 12.93 -12.28 5.78
C GLY A 60 12.21 -11.87 7.06
N ALA A 61 12.45 -10.66 7.57
CA ALA A 61 11.87 -10.19 8.83
C ALA A 61 11.16 -8.84 8.68
N TYR A 62 10.13 -8.65 9.51
CA TYR A 62 9.47 -7.36 9.71
C TYR A 62 10.27 -6.49 10.66
N GLY A 63 10.28 -5.18 10.40
CA GLY A 63 10.96 -4.20 11.23
C GLY A 63 10.29 -2.83 11.18
N GLN A 64 10.87 -1.89 11.90
CA GLN A 64 10.45 -0.48 11.92
C GLN A 64 11.67 0.40 11.61
N PRO A 65 11.47 1.58 11.00
CA PRO A 65 12.56 2.52 10.81
C PRO A 65 13.05 3.04 12.16
N VAL A 66 14.36 3.22 12.27
CA VAL A 66 14.99 3.99 13.34
C VAL A 66 15.71 5.15 12.67
N PRO A 67 15.34 6.42 12.99
CA PRO A 67 16.06 7.57 12.49
C PRO A 67 17.54 7.49 12.86
N LEU A 68 18.41 8.00 11.97
CA LEU A 68 19.82 8.14 12.29
C LEU A 68 20.04 9.43 13.07
N ASP A 69 21.05 9.44 13.93
CA ASP A 69 21.50 10.66 14.59
C ASP A 69 21.89 11.70 13.53
N TYR A 70 21.34 12.90 13.65
CA TYR A 70 21.58 14.01 12.72
C TYR A 70 21.71 15.31 13.50
N GLU A 71 22.79 16.07 13.27
CA GLU A 71 22.93 17.44 13.75
C GLU A 71 22.23 18.39 12.78
N ILE A 72 21.24 19.13 13.29
CA ILE A 72 20.43 20.12 12.54
C ILE A 72 21.17 21.44 12.40
#